data_AF-A0AAW8WI63-F1
#
_entry.id   AF-A0AAW8WI63-F1
#
_cell.length_a   1.000
_cell.length_b   1.000
_cell.length_c   1.000
_cell.angle_alpha   90.00
_cell.angle_beta   90.00
_cell.angle_gamma   90.00
#
_symmetry.space_group_name_H-M   'P 1'
#
loop_
_entity.id
_entity.type
_entity.pdbx_description
1 polymer ?
#
loop_
_entity_poly.entity_id
_entity_poly.type
_entity_poly.pdbx_seq_one_letter_code
_entity_poly.pdbx_strand_id
1 'polypeptide(L)'
;MKLTLNNVGIKKTVNVTITNRIARNALQVAKTANASEAADSEDVALSGQISMIGEVIDFLANVFKLNEKQIDRIWDAGFVETQNAFADVSAAIFGAQPMSPTEEKAKK
;
A
#
# COMPACT_ATOMS: atom_id res chain seq x y z
N MET A 1 -12.97 -7.17 3.28
CA MET A 1 -13.04 -5.70 3.02
C MET A 1 -12.90 -5.45 1.53
N LYS A 2 -13.54 -4.40 0.98
CA LYS A 2 -13.29 -3.95 -0.40
C LYS A 2 -12.17 -2.92 -0.39
N LEU A 3 -11.11 -3.16 -1.14
CA LEU A 3 -10.05 -2.18 -1.42
C LEU A 3 -10.12 -1.77 -2.88
N THR A 4 -9.90 -0.49 -3.15
CA THR A 4 -9.87 0.05 -4.52
C THR A 4 -8.54 0.74 -4.74
N LEU A 5 -7.87 0.35 -5.81
CA LEU A 5 -6.70 1.03 -6.33
C LEU A 5 -7.17 2.04 -7.37
N ASN A 6 -6.89 3.31 -7.10
CA ASN A 6 -7.09 4.46 -7.99
C ASN A 6 -5.78 5.23 -8.11
N ASN A 7 -5.76 6.30 -8.90
CA ASN A 7 -4.68 7.28 -8.94
C ASN A 7 -3.33 6.76 -9.45
N VAL A 8 -3.29 5.67 -10.24
CA VAL A 8 -2.05 5.16 -10.88
C VAL A 8 -2.32 4.65 -12.31
N GLY A 9 -3.19 5.34 -13.05
CA GLY A 9 -3.58 4.92 -14.40
C GLY A 9 -4.32 3.57 -14.50
N ILE A 10 -4.67 2.97 -13.35
CA ILE A 10 -5.39 1.72 -13.19
C ILE A 10 -6.53 1.94 -12.20
N LYS A 11 -7.69 1.35 -12.51
CA LYS A 11 -8.82 1.26 -11.59
C LYS A 11 -9.11 -0.22 -11.32
N LYS A 12 -8.86 -0.68 -10.10
CA LYS A 12 -9.10 -2.08 -9.71
C LYS A 12 -9.66 -2.16 -8.30
N THR A 13 -10.79 -2.84 -8.14
CA THR A 13 -11.38 -3.14 -6.83
C THR A 13 -11.29 -4.62 -6.56
N VAL A 14 -10.83 -4.99 -5.37
CA VAL A 14 -10.69 -6.37 -4.92
C VAL A 14 -11.32 -6.55 -3.55
N ASN A 15 -11.85 -7.75 -3.30
CA ASN A 15 -12.19 -8.18 -1.94
C ASN A 15 -10.92 -8.75 -1.30
N VAL A 16 -10.45 -8.10 -0.24
CA VAL A 16 -9.23 -8.47 0.47
C VAL A 16 -9.57 -8.78 1.92
N THR A 17 -8.98 -9.85 2.43
CA THR A 17 -8.90 -10.15 3.85
C THR A 17 -7.63 -9.51 4.40
N ILE A 18 -7.74 -8.59 5.35
CA ILE A 18 -6.57 -7.95 5.96
C ILE A 18 -5.89 -8.98 6.86
N THR A 19 -4.87 -9.64 6.32
CA THR A 19 -4.03 -10.58 7.08
C THR A 19 -2.91 -9.83 7.80
N ASN A 20 -2.32 -10.44 8.83
CA ASN A 20 -1.13 -9.91 9.52
C ASN A 20 0.01 -9.57 8.53
N ARG A 21 0.13 -10.33 7.43
CA ARG A 21 1.12 -10.06 6.37
C ARG A 21 0.83 -8.75 5.64
N ILE A 22 -0.42 -8.50 5.27
CA ILE A 22 -0.81 -7.26 4.57
C ILE A 22 -0.63 -6.05 5.48
N ALA A 23 -1.07 -6.14 6.74
CA ALA A 23 -0.90 -5.06 7.71
C ALA A 23 0.59 -4.77 8.01
N ARG A 24 1.42 -5.81 8.18
CA ARG A 24 2.86 -5.66 8.38
C ARG A 24 3.53 -5.00 7.18
N ASN A 25 3.22 -5.44 5.96
CA ASN A 25 3.83 -4.89 4.75
C ASN A 25 3.44 -3.41 4.58
N ALA A 26 2.16 -3.06 4.76
CA ALA A 26 1.71 -1.67 4.72
C ALA A 26 2.46 -0.79 5.74
N LEU A 27 2.66 -1.31 6.97
CA LEU A 27 3.39 -0.58 8.01
C LEU A 27 4.88 -0.42 7.67
N GLN A 28 5.50 -1.43 7.04
CA GLN A 28 6.90 -1.38 6.62
C GLN A 28 7.09 -0.30 5.54
N VAL A 29 6.26 -0.28 4.50
CA VAL A 29 6.35 0.72 3.43
C VAL A 29 6.15 2.14 3.99
N ALA A 30 5.20 2.33 4.92
CA ALA A 30 4.99 3.61 5.59
C ALA A 30 6.20 4.06 6.44
N LYS A 31 6.92 3.12 7.07
CA LYS A 31 8.15 3.43 7.82
C LYS A 31 9.30 3.83 6.88
N THR A 32 9.45 3.12 5.76
CA THR A 32 10.46 3.45 4.74
C THR A 32 10.22 4.85 4.18
N ALA A 33 8.95 5.21 3.94
CA ALA A 33 8.57 6.55 3.48
C ALA A 33 9.01 7.64 4.47
N ASN A 34 8.68 7.49 5.76
CA ASN A 34 9.06 8.46 6.78
C ASN A 34 10.58 8.53 7.01
N ALA A 35 11.30 7.42 6.86
CA ALA A 35 12.76 7.41 6.98
C ALA A 35 13.43 8.14 5.81
N SER A 36 12.84 8.07 4.60
CA SER A 36 13.33 8.78 3.43
C SER A 36 13.19 10.31 3.55
N GLU A 37 12.18 10.81 4.26
CA GLU A 37 12.00 12.25 4.50
C GLU A 37 13.01 12.83 5.50
N ALA A 38 13.61 11.99 6.34
CA ALA A 38 14.53 12.40 7.40
C ALA A 38 16.02 12.39 6.98
N ALA A 39 16.34 12.09 5.71
CA ALA A 39 17.72 12.03 5.23
C ALA A 39 18.28 13.44 4.91
N ASP A 40 19.34 13.84 5.61
CA ASP A 40 19.97 15.17 5.52
C ASP A 40 20.80 15.42 4.24
N SER A 41 20.95 14.44 3.34
CA SER A 41 21.65 14.63 2.07
C SER A 41 20.75 14.29 0.88
N GLU A 42 20.76 15.15 -0.15
CA GLU A 42 19.90 15.00 -1.35
C GLU A 42 20.08 13.64 -2.04
N ASP A 43 21.29 13.09 -2.06
CA ASP A 43 21.58 11.82 -2.74
C ASP A 43 21.05 10.60 -1.94
N VAL A 44 21.09 10.68 -0.60
CA VAL A 44 20.50 9.68 0.29
C VAL A 44 18.97 9.79 0.29
N ALA A 45 18.43 11.01 0.18
CA ALA A 45 17.00 11.25 0.05
C ALA A 45 16.45 10.67 -1.28
N LEU A 46 17.14 10.88 -2.40
CA LEU A 46 16.71 10.35 -3.71
C LEU A 46 16.76 8.81 -3.76
N SER A 47 17.83 8.19 -3.27
CA SER A 47 17.93 6.72 -3.22
C SER A 47 16.90 6.10 -2.25
N GLY A 48 16.59 6.78 -1.15
CA GLY A 48 15.50 6.42 -0.25
C GLY A 48 14.13 6.49 -0.92
N GLN A 49 13.86 7.54 -1.69
CA GLN A 49 12.60 7.72 -2.43
C GLN A 49 12.41 6.67 -3.53
N ILE A 50 13.48 6.30 -4.23
CA ILE A 50 13.45 5.22 -5.24
C ILE A 50 13.21 3.86 -4.57
N SER A 51 13.84 3.59 -3.44
CA SER A 51 13.61 2.33 -2.72
C SER A 51 12.16 2.24 -2.20
N MET A 52 11.64 3.35 -1.67
CA MET A 52 10.26 3.47 -1.23
C MET A 52 9.26 3.23 -2.39
N ILE A 53 9.51 3.77 -3.59
CA ILE A 53 8.57 3.58 -4.73
C ILE A 53 8.48 2.11 -5.14
N GLY A 54 9.61 1.38 -5.11
CA GLY A 54 9.63 -0.06 -5.37
C GLY A 54 8.79 -0.83 -4.35
N GLU A 55 8.97 -0.54 -3.05
CA GLU A 55 8.21 -1.18 -1.98
C GLU A 55 6.70 -0.90 -2.09
N VAL A 56 6.33 0.33 -2.45
CA VAL A 56 4.92 0.71 -2.70
C VAL A 56 4.33 -0.10 -3.84
N ILE A 57 5.02 -0.18 -4.98
CA ILE A 57 4.54 -0.89 -6.18
C ILE A 57 4.39 -2.39 -5.88
N ASP A 58 5.37 -3.00 -5.22
CA ASP A 58 5.31 -4.41 -4.82
C ASP A 58 4.15 -4.70 -3.87
N PHE A 59 3.91 -3.80 -2.91
CA PHE A 59 2.78 -3.90 -2.00
C PHE A 59 1.44 -3.85 -2.76
N LEU A 60 1.26 -2.86 -3.64
CA LEU A 60 0.05 -2.70 -4.44
C LEU A 60 -0.15 -3.91 -5.37
N ALA A 61 0.93 -4.37 -6.03
CA ALA A 61 0.92 -5.55 -6.89
C ALA A 61 0.43 -6.80 -6.14
N ASN A 62 0.93 -7.01 -4.93
CA ASN A 62 0.57 -8.17 -4.12
C ASN A 62 -0.87 -8.09 -3.58
N VAL A 63 -1.31 -6.93 -3.08
CA VAL A 63 -2.66 -6.74 -2.52
C VAL A 63 -3.72 -6.88 -3.62
N PHE A 64 -3.48 -6.27 -4.79
CA PHE A 64 -4.43 -6.23 -5.89
C PHE A 64 -4.26 -7.36 -6.90
N LYS A 65 -3.28 -8.25 -6.71
CA LYS A 65 -2.93 -9.35 -7.63
C LYS A 65 -2.79 -8.82 -9.06
N LEU A 66 -1.92 -7.83 -9.23
CA LEU A 66 -1.65 -7.19 -10.51
C LEU A 66 -0.84 -8.11 -11.41
N ASN A 67 -1.08 -8.04 -12.72
CA ASN A 67 -0.21 -8.69 -13.72
C ASN A 67 0.92 -7.75 -14.15
N GLU A 68 1.91 -8.25 -14.89
CA GLU A 68 3.08 -7.47 -15.33
C GLU A 68 2.69 -6.16 -16.02
N LYS A 69 1.75 -6.19 -16.97
CA LYS A 69 1.28 -4.96 -17.67
C LYS A 69 0.67 -3.92 -16.73
N GLN A 70 0.01 -4.38 -15.66
CA GLN A 70 -0.52 -3.50 -14.62
C GLN A 70 0.59 -2.96 -13.73
N ILE A 71 1.63 -3.75 -13.45
CA ILE A 71 2.78 -3.30 -12.65
C ILE A 71 3.58 -2.26 -13.44
N ASP A 72 3.89 -2.52 -14.71
CA ASP A 72 4.60 -1.58 -15.60
C ASP A 72 3.87 -0.23 -15.68
N ARG A 73 2.54 -0.26 -15.74
CA ARG A 73 1.73 0.95 -15.81
C ARG A 73 1.75 1.78 -14.52
N ILE A 74 2.06 1.17 -13.36
CA ILE A 74 2.29 1.91 -12.11
C ILE A 74 3.72 2.45 -12.08
N TRP A 75 4.70 1.71 -12.62
CA TRP A 75 6.05 2.23 -12.82
C TRP A 75 6.10 3.46 -13.74
N ASP A 76 5.22 3.50 -14.74
CA ASP A 76 5.06 4.65 -15.65
C ASP A 76 4.20 5.80 -15.06
N ALA A 77 3.62 5.63 -13.86
CA ALA A 77 2.78 6.64 -13.22
C ALA A 77 3.62 7.72 -12.51
N GLY A 78 3.01 8.86 -12.20
CA GLY A 78 3.67 9.92 -11.45
C GLY A 78 4.06 9.47 -10.03
N PHE A 79 5.19 9.96 -9.51
CA PHE A 79 5.63 9.63 -8.15
C PHE A 79 4.56 9.97 -7.09
N VAL A 80 3.98 11.18 -7.17
CA VAL A 80 2.93 11.65 -6.25
C VAL A 80 1.64 10.83 -6.39
N GLU A 81 1.31 10.42 -7.61
CA GLU A 81 0.14 9.59 -7.91
C GLU A 81 0.24 8.22 -7.22
N THR A 82 1.42 7.59 -7.32
CA THR A 82 1.73 6.31 -6.67
C THR A 82 1.74 6.41 -5.15
N GLN A 83 2.27 7.50 -4.58
CA GLN A 83 2.20 7.76 -3.13
C GLN A 83 0.75 7.93 -2.64
N ASN A 84 -0.07 8.69 -3.37
CA ASN A 84 -1.48 8.90 -3.01
C ASN A 84 -2.27 7.59 -3.05
N ALA A 85 -2.04 6.76 -4.07
CA ALA A 85 -2.66 5.45 -4.17
C ALA A 85 -2.29 4.54 -2.98
N PHE A 86 -1.03 4.58 -2.54
CA PHE A 86 -0.60 3.87 -1.34
C PHE A 86 -1.24 4.42 -0.07
N ALA A 87 -1.32 5.74 0.09
CA ALA A 87 -1.93 6.38 1.24
C ALA A 87 -3.41 6.01 1.37
N ASP A 88 -4.17 6.04 0.28
CA ASP A 88 -5.58 5.66 0.23
C ASP A 88 -5.79 4.19 0.67
N VAL A 89 -4.97 3.28 0.12
CA VAL A 89 -5.03 1.85 0.44
C VAL A 89 -4.62 1.59 1.88
N SER A 90 -3.57 2.26 2.37
CA SER A 90 -3.08 2.13 3.74
C SER A 90 -4.09 2.66 4.75
N ALA A 91 -4.69 3.83 4.48
CA ALA A 91 -5.76 4.38 5.32
C ALA A 91 -6.96 3.43 5.41
N ALA A 92 -7.34 2.81 4.29
CA ALA A 92 -8.40 1.80 4.30
C ALA A 92 -8.02 0.55 5.13
N ILE A 93 -6.77 0.10 5.06
CA ILE A 93 -6.28 -1.06 5.81
C ILE A 93 -6.19 -0.78 7.32
N PHE A 94 -5.64 0.37 7.72
CA PHE A 94 -5.49 0.73 9.13
C PHE A 94 -6.78 1.28 9.76
N GLY A 95 -7.67 1.85 8.93
CA GLY A 95 -9.02 2.25 9.33
C GLY A 95 -9.99 1.07 9.42
N ALA A 96 -9.64 -0.10 8.87
CA ALA A 96 -10.35 -1.34 9.12
C ALA A 96 -10.14 -1.72 10.59
N GLN A 97 -11.06 -1.35 11.48
CA GLN A 97 -11.02 -1.86 12.85
C GLN A 97 -10.91 -3.38 12.80
N PRO A 98 -10.03 -4.01 13.60
CA PRO A 98 -10.07 -5.46 13.75
C PRO A 98 -11.49 -5.81 14.20
N MET A 99 -12.13 -6.77 13.52
CA MET A 99 -13.36 -7.34 14.07
C MET A 99 -13.02 -7.80 15.48
N SER A 100 -13.65 -7.18 16.50
CA SER A 100 -13.49 -7.62 17.87
C SER A 100 -13.76 -9.13 17.90
N PRO A 101 -13.01 -9.94 18.68
CA PRO A 101 -13.24 -11.39 18.79
C PRO A 101 -14.61 -11.81 19.36
N THR A 102 -15.64 -10.97 19.30
CA THR A 102 -16.83 -11.06 20.15
C THR A 102 -18.17 -11.14 19.39
N GLU A 103 -18.19 -11.37 18.08
CA GLU A 103 -19.46 -11.60 17.36
C GLU A 103 -19.69 -13.06 16.91
N GLU A 104 -18.72 -13.96 17.11
CA GLU A 104 -18.90 -15.39 16.77
C GLU A 104 -19.45 -16.24 17.93
N LYS A 105 -19.73 -15.63 19.09
CA LYS A 105 -20.31 -16.31 20.28
C LYS A 105 -21.67 -15.77 20.72
N ALA A 106 -22.42 -15.08 19.86
CA ALA A 106 -23.78 -14.59 20.18
C ALA A 106 -24.89 -15.19 19.30
N LYS A 107 -24.64 -16.32 18.63
CA LYS A 107 -25.68 -17.15 18.01
C LYS A 107 -25.45 -18.63 18.32
N LYS A 108 -25.71 -19.01 19.57
CA LYS A 108 -26.15 -20.37 19.93
C LYS A 108 -27.27 -20.25 20.95
#